data_AF-A0A8T4NVE3-F1
#
_entry.id   AF-A0A8T4NVE3-F1
#
_cell.length_a   1.000
_cell.length_b   1.000
_cell.length_c   1.000
_cell.angle_alpha   90.00
_cell.angle_beta   90.00
_cell.angle_gamma   90.00
#
_symmetry.space_group_name_H-M   'P 1'
#
loop_
_entity.id
_entity.type
_entity.pdbx_description
1 polymer ?
#
loop_
_entity_poly.entity_id
_entity_poly.type
_entity_poly.pdbx_seq_one_letter_code
_entity_poly.pdbx_strand_id
1 'polypeptide(L)'
;MLVSHVEEEIKKEIQGSAQDCFSGLEKSYRSAGYQTEILENGETEIKMDENKIVVNFNKKIRITKTGESRILTDLKGEVQNKILKLVEIAVRIVNAKTASCRFDIADYSMAHPQENIDFFQAEDGTEIYTTRIEGNNQFFRFAIRGKGSGC
;
A
#
# COMPACT_ATOMS: atom_id res chain seq x y z
N MET A 1 -3.91 -11.12 -6.34
CA MET A 1 -5.20 -10.36 -6.38
C MET A 1 -4.87 -8.88 -6.24
N LEU A 2 -5.79 -7.95 -6.53
CA LEU A 2 -5.53 -6.50 -6.52
C LEU A 2 -4.80 -5.99 -5.26
N VAL A 3 -5.13 -6.52 -4.08
CA VAL A 3 -4.46 -6.21 -2.80
C VAL A 3 -2.95 -6.44 -2.89
N SER A 4 -2.51 -7.62 -3.32
CA SER A 4 -1.07 -7.93 -3.42
C SER A 4 -0.37 -7.05 -4.45
N HIS A 5 -1.06 -6.68 -5.53
CA HIS A 5 -0.51 -5.74 -6.51
C HIS A 5 -0.30 -4.35 -5.92
N VAL A 6 -1.27 -3.85 -5.13
CA VAL A 6 -1.13 -2.57 -4.42
C VAL A 6 0.01 -2.61 -3.40
N GLU A 7 0.17 -3.72 -2.66
CA GLU A 7 1.31 -3.90 -1.73
C GLU A 7 2.66 -3.85 -2.47
N GLU A 8 2.77 -4.47 -3.64
CA GLU A 8 3.95 -4.42 -4.49
C GLU A 8 4.24 -3.01 -5.02
N GLU A 9 3.22 -2.28 -5.45
CA GLU A 9 3.38 -0.88 -5.90
C GLU A 9 3.84 0.01 -4.75
N ILE A 10 3.27 -0.13 -3.55
CA ILE A 10 3.75 0.57 -2.35
C ILE A 10 5.22 0.22 -2.08
N LYS A 11 5.59 -1.07 -2.15
CA LYS A 11 6.97 -1.53 -1.93
C LYS A 11 7.93 -0.84 -2.90
N LYS A 12 7.59 -0.78 -4.19
CA LYS A 12 8.40 -0.13 -5.23
C LYS A 12 8.57 1.37 -4.95
N GLU A 13 7.49 2.07 -4.65
CA GLU A 13 7.50 3.51 -4.40
C GLU A 13 8.35 3.88 -3.18
N ILE A 14 8.27 3.10 -2.09
CA ILE A 14 9.02 3.43 -0.87
C ILE A 14 10.47 2.94 -0.88
N GLN A 15 10.86 2.07 -1.82
CA GLN A 15 12.16 1.41 -1.80
C GLN A 15 13.34 2.40 -1.79
N GLY A 16 13.27 3.45 -2.61
CA GLY A 16 14.29 4.51 -2.64
C GLY A 16 14.36 5.27 -1.33
N SER A 17 13.21 5.73 -0.83
CA SER A 17 13.12 6.48 0.44
C SER A 17 13.60 5.66 1.64
N ALA A 18 13.31 4.36 1.66
CA ALA A 18 13.79 3.44 2.69
C ALA A 18 15.32 3.32 2.65
N GLN A 19 15.90 3.17 1.45
CA GLN A 19 17.35 3.11 1.28
C GLN A 19 18.05 4.39 1.75
N ASP A 20 17.46 5.55 1.44
CA ASP A 20 17.98 6.85 1.90
C ASP A 20 17.89 7.00 3.41
N CYS A 21 16.79 6.55 4.02
CA CYS A 21 16.61 6.53 5.46
C CYS A 21 17.68 5.69 6.16
N PHE A 22 17.94 4.46 5.69
CA PHE A 22 18.99 3.60 6.26
C PHE A 22 20.39 4.18 6.05
N SER A 23 20.65 4.76 4.88
CA SER A 23 21.92 5.44 4.60
C SER A 23 22.14 6.65 5.53
N GLY A 24 21.08 7.41 5.80
CA GLY A 24 21.09 8.50 6.78
C GLY A 24 21.31 8.02 8.21
N LEU A 25 20.66 6.92 8.59
CA LEU A 25 20.83 6.28 9.90
C LEU A 25 22.28 5.85 10.12
N GLU A 26 22.90 5.18 9.15
CA GLU A 26 24.31 4.78 9.23
C GLU A 26 25.24 5.97 9.34
N LYS A 27 25.03 7.01 8.53
CA LYS A 27 25.82 8.25 8.61
C LYS A 27 25.71 8.90 10.00
N SER A 28 24.50 8.98 10.55
CA SER A 28 24.25 9.54 11.88
C SER A 28 25.01 8.78 12.98
N TYR A 29 24.95 7.45 12.96
CA TYR A 29 25.72 6.62 13.91
C TYR A 29 27.24 6.78 13.74
N ARG A 30 27.73 6.80 12.50
CA ARG A 30 29.17 7.01 12.22
C ARG A 30 29.65 8.37 12.71
N SER A 31 28.87 9.43 12.47
CA SER A 31 29.16 10.77 12.99
C SER A 31 29.16 10.84 14.52
N ALA A 32 28.37 10.00 15.19
CA ALA A 32 28.36 9.86 16.65
C ALA A 32 29.49 8.95 17.20
N GLY A 33 30.41 8.49 16.34
CA GLY A 33 31.55 7.66 16.71
C GLY A 33 31.26 6.16 16.83
N TYR A 34 30.16 5.67 16.25
CA TYR A 34 29.86 4.25 16.15
C TYR A 34 30.43 3.66 14.86
N GLN A 35 30.88 2.41 14.90
CA GLN A 35 31.06 1.57 13.71
C GLN A 35 29.72 0.93 13.36
N THR A 36 29.39 0.85 12.07
CA THR A 36 28.15 0.22 11.58
C THR A 36 28.48 -0.94 10.64
N GLU A 37 27.83 -2.07 10.84
CA GLU A 37 27.97 -3.29 10.03
C GLU A 37 26.58 -3.84 9.70
N ILE A 38 26.29 -4.04 8.42
CA ILE A 38 25.05 -4.68 7.97
C ILE A 38 25.25 -6.20 8.10
N LEU A 39 24.52 -6.83 9.01
CA LEU A 39 24.55 -8.29 9.21
C LEU A 39 23.58 -9.01 8.29
N GLU A 40 22.43 -8.39 8.00
CA GLU A 40 21.39 -8.95 7.16
C GLU A 40 20.69 -7.85 6.37
N ASN A 41 20.48 -8.10 5.08
CA ASN A 41 19.82 -7.19 4.16
C ASN A 41 18.70 -7.91 3.41
N GLY A 42 17.66 -8.30 4.14
CA GLY A 42 16.48 -8.95 3.61
C GLY A 42 15.53 -7.99 2.90
N GLU A 43 14.50 -8.55 2.28
CA GLU A 43 13.50 -7.80 1.55
C GLU A 43 12.58 -7.02 2.49
N THR A 44 12.13 -5.84 2.03
CA THR A 44 11.06 -5.11 2.69
C THR A 44 9.72 -5.77 2.39
N GLU A 45 8.91 -5.98 3.43
CA GLU A 45 7.55 -6.49 3.31
C GLU A 45 6.55 -5.38 3.58
N ILE A 46 5.53 -5.29 2.73
CA ILE A 46 4.37 -4.43 2.90
C ILE A 46 3.18 -5.33 3.20
N LYS A 47 2.44 -5.00 4.25
CA LYS A 47 1.15 -5.64 4.55
C LYS A 47 0.10 -4.58 4.78
N MET A 48 -1.01 -4.68 4.07
CA MET A 48 -2.19 -3.88 4.35
C MET A 48 -3.07 -4.58 5.39
N ASP A 49 -3.45 -3.83 6.41
CA ASP A 49 -4.38 -4.20 7.47
C ASP A 49 -5.57 -3.21 7.44
N GLU A 50 -6.68 -3.52 8.12
CA GLU A 50 -7.95 -2.79 8.01
C GLU A 50 -7.81 -1.28 8.16
N ASN A 51 -6.93 -0.84 9.07
CA ASN A 51 -6.75 0.57 9.40
C ASN A 51 -5.31 1.07 9.23
N LYS A 52 -4.40 0.25 8.69
CA LYS A 52 -3.00 0.64 8.57
C LYS A 52 -2.22 -0.13 7.51
N ILE A 53 -1.13 0.47 7.08
CA ILE A 53 -0.08 -0.18 6.30
C ILE A 53 1.07 -0.48 7.25
N VAL A 54 1.50 -1.74 7.28
CA VAL A 54 2.66 -2.19 8.02
C VAL A 54 3.82 -2.40 7.06
N VAL A 55 4.95 -1.76 7.35
CA VAL A 55 6.20 -1.92 6.62
C VAL A 55 7.20 -2.60 7.52
N ASN A 56 7.61 -3.82 7.17
CA ASN A 56 8.66 -4.53 7.88
C ASN A 56 9.95 -4.46 7.05
N PHE A 57 10.99 -3.85 7.62
CA PHE A 57 12.32 -3.84 7.03
C PHE A 57 13.12 -4.99 7.64
N ASN A 58 13.26 -6.08 6.88
CA ASN A 58 14.03 -7.26 7.28
C ASN A 58 15.55 -6.97 7.20
N LYS A 59 16.03 -6.02 8.00
CA LYS A 59 17.44 -5.60 8.06
C LYS A 59 17.97 -5.78 9.47
N LYS A 60 19.21 -6.27 9.58
CA LYS A 60 19.94 -6.35 10.85
C LYS A 60 21.21 -5.53 10.75
N ILE A 61 21.36 -4.56 11.66
CA ILE A 61 22.50 -3.64 11.68
C ILE A 61 23.18 -3.77 13.04
N ARG A 62 24.46 -4.10 13.07
CA ARG A 62 25.30 -4.02 14.27
C ARG A 62 25.88 -2.62 14.36
N ILE A 63 25.75 -2.02 15.54
CA ILE A 63 26.42 -0.78 15.91
C ILE A 63 27.39 -1.06 17.06
N THR A 64 28.61 -0.53 16.97
CA THR A 64 29.65 -0.77 17.97
C THR A 64 30.33 0.52 18.38
N LYS A 65 30.51 0.74 19.69
CA LYS A 65 31.26 1.89 20.23
C LYS A 65 31.98 1.46 21.51
N THR A 66 33.28 1.79 21.61
CA THR A 66 34.11 1.50 22.80
C THR A 66 34.06 0.05 23.28
N GLY A 67 33.95 -0.92 22.36
CA GLY A 67 33.87 -2.36 22.67
C GLY A 67 32.45 -2.88 22.96
N GLU A 68 31.47 -2.00 23.18
CA GLU A 68 30.06 -2.39 23.32
C GLU A 68 29.41 -2.51 21.94
N SER A 69 28.67 -3.60 21.72
CA SER A 69 27.95 -3.84 20.47
C SER A 69 26.46 -4.03 20.72
N ARG A 70 25.64 -3.44 19.85
CA ARG A 70 24.18 -3.64 19.83
C ARG A 70 23.74 -4.02 18.44
N ILE A 71 22.77 -4.92 18.34
CA ILE A 71 22.15 -5.28 17.08
C ILE A 71 20.78 -4.62 17.03
N LEU A 72 20.52 -3.90 15.94
CA LEU A 72 19.22 -3.37 15.58
C LEU A 72 18.53 -4.40 14.70
N THR A 73 17.37 -4.88 15.15
CA THR A 73 16.49 -5.82 14.43
C THR A 73 15.07 -5.24 14.37
N ASP A 74 14.20 -5.89 13.59
CA ASP A 74 12.74 -5.66 13.62
C ASP A 74 12.32 -4.20 13.36
N LEU A 75 13.01 -3.56 12.41
CA LEU A 75 12.72 -2.19 12.03
C LEU A 75 11.36 -2.15 11.32
N LYS A 76 10.38 -1.52 11.98
CA LYS A 76 8.97 -1.51 11.57
C LYS A 76 8.46 -0.09 11.45
N GLY A 77 7.73 0.18 10.37
CA GLY A 77 6.92 1.38 10.19
C GLY A 77 5.42 1.03 10.18
N GLU A 78 4.60 1.91 10.76
CA GLU A 78 3.14 1.80 10.68
C GLU A 78 2.55 3.14 10.23
N VAL A 79 1.67 3.10 9.23
CA VAL A 79 0.96 4.27 8.72
C VAL A 79 -0.54 4.01 8.81
N GLN A 80 -1.26 4.84 9.57
CA GLN A 80 -2.71 4.75 9.67
C GLN A 80 -3.36 5.15 8.33
N ASN A 81 -4.13 4.25 7.74
CA ASN A 81 -4.72 4.43 6.40
C ASN A 81 -5.89 3.45 6.20
N LYS A 82 -6.94 3.87 5.47
CA LYS A 82 -8.07 3.01 5.05
C LYS A 82 -7.92 2.45 3.62
N ILE A 83 -6.70 2.37 3.09
CA ILE A 83 -6.44 1.94 1.71
C ILE A 83 -6.94 0.52 1.46
N LEU A 84 -6.83 -0.38 2.43
CA LEU A 84 -7.33 -1.75 2.30
C LEU A 84 -8.82 -1.74 1.98
N LYS A 85 -9.60 -0.97 2.73
CA LYS A 85 -11.04 -0.80 2.53
C LYS A 85 -11.35 -0.26 1.13
N LEU A 86 -10.61 0.73 0.65
CA LEU A 86 -10.79 1.28 -0.71
C LEU A 86 -10.50 0.23 -1.80
N VAL A 87 -9.46 -0.58 -1.61
CA VAL A 87 -9.07 -1.67 -2.51
C VAL A 87 -10.11 -2.80 -2.49
N GLU A 88 -10.68 -3.12 -1.33
CA GLU A 88 -11.77 -4.11 -1.20
C GLU A 88 -13.02 -3.71 -1.99
N ILE A 89 -13.39 -2.43 -1.97
CA ILE A 89 -14.49 -1.90 -2.80
C ILE A 89 -14.16 -2.12 -4.28
N ALA A 90 -12.94 -1.82 -4.70
CA ALA A 90 -12.51 -2.04 -6.08
C ALA A 90 -12.57 -3.52 -6.49
N VAL A 91 -12.08 -4.43 -5.63
CA VAL A 91 -12.19 -5.89 -5.85
C VAL A 91 -13.65 -6.31 -6.00
N ARG A 92 -14.54 -5.78 -5.16
CA ARG A 92 -15.97 -6.09 -5.24
C ARG A 92 -16.58 -5.63 -6.56
N ILE A 93 -16.28 -4.40 -7.00
CA ILE A 93 -16.75 -3.86 -8.29
C ILE A 93 -16.26 -4.75 -9.44
N VAL A 94 -14.95 -5.06 -9.47
CA VAL A 94 -14.35 -5.91 -10.50
C VAL A 94 -15.00 -7.30 -10.52
N ASN A 95 -15.21 -7.91 -9.36
CA ASN A 95 -15.83 -9.23 -9.25
C ASN A 95 -17.28 -9.22 -9.72
N ALA A 96 -18.07 -8.22 -9.32
CA ALA A 96 -19.46 -8.08 -9.78
C ALA A 96 -19.53 -7.88 -11.29
N LYS A 97 -18.70 -6.99 -11.84
CA LYS A 97 -18.61 -6.78 -13.30
C LYS A 97 -18.19 -8.05 -14.04
N THR A 98 -17.31 -8.85 -13.46
CA THR A 98 -16.89 -10.14 -14.07
C THR A 98 -18.00 -11.18 -14.00
N ALA A 99 -18.80 -11.20 -12.92
CA ALA A 99 -19.83 -12.21 -12.70
C ALA A 99 -21.16 -11.90 -13.41
N SER A 100 -21.57 -10.63 -13.46
CA SER A 100 -22.89 -10.21 -13.94
C SER A 100 -22.87 -9.06 -14.95
N CYS A 101 -21.69 -8.66 -15.44
CA CYS A 101 -21.49 -7.52 -16.36
C CYS A 101 -21.93 -6.15 -15.82
N ARG A 102 -22.43 -6.09 -14.58
CA ARG A 102 -22.98 -4.88 -13.96
C ARG A 102 -22.55 -4.80 -12.49
N PHE A 103 -22.35 -3.57 -12.02
CA PHE A 103 -22.28 -3.26 -10.60
C PHE A 103 -23.38 -2.23 -10.30
N ASP A 104 -24.25 -2.54 -9.34
CA ASP A 104 -25.32 -1.63 -8.95
C ASP A 104 -24.82 -0.68 -7.86
N ILE A 105 -24.43 0.52 -8.29
CA ILE A 105 -23.90 1.54 -7.38
C ILE A 105 -24.98 2.00 -6.39
N ALA A 106 -26.25 2.09 -6.81
CA ALA A 106 -27.32 2.58 -5.96
C ALA A 106 -27.61 1.61 -4.81
N ASP A 107 -27.71 0.31 -5.12
CA ASP A 107 -27.88 -0.74 -4.11
C ASP A 107 -26.69 -0.78 -3.14
N TYR A 108 -25.46 -0.70 -3.68
CA TYR A 108 -24.26 -0.67 -2.86
C TYR A 108 -24.23 0.54 -1.92
N SER A 109 -24.47 1.74 -2.44
CA SER A 109 -24.47 2.98 -1.65
C SER A 109 -25.56 3.02 -0.59
N MET A 110 -26.71 2.37 -0.83
CA MET A 110 -27.76 2.23 0.18
C MET A 110 -27.30 1.33 1.34
N ALA A 111 -26.57 0.25 1.05
CA ALA A 111 -26.02 -0.65 2.07
C ALA A 111 -24.78 -0.08 2.78
N HIS A 112 -24.03 0.80 2.11
CA HIS A 112 -22.76 1.35 2.57
C HIS A 112 -22.75 2.88 2.51
N PRO A 113 -23.55 3.58 3.33
CA PRO A 113 -23.76 5.04 3.21
C PRO A 113 -22.51 5.89 3.48
N GLN A 114 -21.49 5.32 4.13
CA GLN A 114 -20.21 5.98 4.39
C GLN A 114 -19.21 5.84 3.24
N GLU A 115 -19.58 5.12 2.18
CA GLU A 115 -18.73 4.82 1.04
C GLU A 115 -19.33 5.46 -0.21
N ASN A 116 -18.52 6.25 -0.92
CA ASN A 116 -18.95 6.96 -2.10
C ASN A 116 -18.22 6.41 -3.33
N ILE A 117 -18.97 6.12 -4.39
CA ILE A 117 -18.45 5.58 -5.65
C ILE A 117 -18.90 6.50 -6.78
N ASP A 118 -17.94 7.21 -7.38
CA ASP A 118 -18.16 7.93 -8.62
C ASP A 118 -17.85 7.02 -9.82
N PHE A 119 -18.68 7.11 -10.85
CA PHE A 119 -18.52 6.38 -12.10
C PHE A 119 -18.41 7.34 -13.29
N PHE A 120 -17.44 7.08 -14.16
CA PHE A 120 -17.25 7.80 -15.41
C PHE A 120 -16.91 6.81 -16.53
N GLN A 121 -17.59 6.91 -17.67
CA GLN A 121 -17.26 6.12 -18.86
C GLN A 121 -16.55 7.03 -19.87
N ALA A 122 -15.34 6.64 -20.26
CA ALA A 122 -14.59 7.31 -21.31
C ALA A 122 -15.15 6.97 -22.71
N GLU A 123 -14.79 7.78 -23.72
CA GLU A 123 -15.24 7.60 -25.11
C GLU A 123 -14.82 6.25 -25.71
N ASP A 124 -13.71 5.69 -25.25
CA ASP A 124 -13.20 4.39 -25.69
C ASP A 124 -13.89 3.19 -25.00
N GLY A 125 -14.91 3.45 -24.18
CA GLY A 125 -15.63 2.45 -23.41
C GLY A 125 -14.95 2.05 -22.11
N THR A 126 -13.81 2.64 -21.75
CA THR A 126 -13.16 2.40 -20.45
C THR A 126 -14.05 2.91 -19.33
N GLU A 127 -14.36 2.04 -18.37
CA GLU A 127 -15.09 2.39 -17.16
C GLU A 127 -14.11 2.80 -16.06
N ILE A 128 -14.25 4.01 -15.53
CA ILE A 128 -13.42 4.56 -14.47
C ILE A 128 -14.26 4.71 -13.21
N TYR A 129 -13.79 4.09 -12.13
CA TYR A 129 -14.41 4.18 -10.82
C TYR A 129 -13.52 4.96 -9.87
N THR A 130 -14.10 5.84 -9.07
CA THR A 130 -13.42 6.51 -7.95
C THR A 130 -14.15 6.19 -6.66
N THR A 131 -13.48 5.49 -5.74
CA THR A 131 -14.03 5.14 -4.43
C THR A 131 -13.50 6.09 -3.36
N ARG A 132 -14.34 6.47 -2.40
CA ARG A 132 -14.04 7.34 -1.26
C ARG A 132 -14.71 6.83 0.00
N ILE A 133 -14.19 7.21 1.16
CA ILE A 133 -14.82 6.96 2.46
C ILE A 133 -15.12 8.31 3.10
N GLU A 134 -16.33 8.52 3.61
CA GLU A 134 -16.68 9.77 4.28
C GLU A 134 -15.72 10.09 5.44
N GLY A 135 -15.41 11.37 5.61
CA GLY A 135 -14.49 11.84 6.65
C GLY A 135 -13.01 11.60 6.36
N ASN A 136 -12.64 11.02 5.20
CA ASN A 136 -11.26 11.06 4.72
C ASN A 136 -11.15 11.75 3.35
N ASN A 137 -10.00 12.39 3.09
CA ASN A 137 -9.68 12.96 1.78
C ASN A 137 -9.01 11.92 0.86
N GLN A 138 -9.12 10.64 1.19
CA GLN A 138 -8.47 9.55 0.48
C GLN A 138 -9.43 8.98 -0.55
N PHE A 139 -8.92 8.72 -1.75
CA PHE A 139 -9.69 8.10 -2.81
C PHE A 139 -8.84 7.06 -3.54
N PHE A 140 -9.49 6.05 -4.09
CA PHE A 140 -8.86 5.06 -4.94
C PHE A 140 -9.55 5.08 -6.31
N ARG A 141 -8.78 5.36 -7.34
CA ARG A 141 -9.28 5.43 -8.72
C ARG A 141 -8.69 4.28 -9.52
N PHE A 142 -9.55 3.56 -10.23
CA PHE A 142 -9.14 2.44 -11.07
C PHE A 142 -10.01 2.38 -12.33
N ALA A 143 -9.47 1.74 -13.36
CA ALA A 143 -10.13 1.56 -14.64
C ALA A 143 -10.38 0.08 -14.92
N ILE A 144 -11.55 -0.23 -15.48
CA ILE A 144 -11.88 -1.55 -16.00
C ILE A 144 -11.99 -1.41 -17.52
N ARG A 145 -11.16 -2.16 -18.24
CA ARG A 145 -11.27 -2.29 -19.70
C ARG A 145 -12.22 -3.43 -20.04
N GLY A 146 -13.43 -3.10 -20.46
CA GLY A 146 -14.29 -4.06 -21.17
C GLY A 146 -13.82 -4.18 -22.61
N LYS A 147 -13.25 -5.32 -23.02
CA LYS A 147 -13.29 -5.67 -24.44
C LYS A 147 -14.71 -6.16 -24.69
N GLY A 148 -15.51 -5.35 -25.39
CA GLY A 148 -16.86 -5.75 -25.78
C GLY A 148 -16.81 -7.08 -26.54
N SER A 149 -17.24 -8.16 -25.88
CA SER A 149 -17.61 -9.48 -26.45
C SER A 149 -17.63 -10.62 -25.42
N GLY A 150 -17.50 -10.35 -24.12
CA GLY A 150 -17.58 -11.40 -23.08
C GLY A 150 -18.34 -10.95 -21.83
N CYS A 151 -18.30 -9.64 -21.60
CA CYS A 151 -19.43 -8.76 -21.40
C CYS A 151 -19.31 -7.67 -22.50
#